data_AF-A0A8C9SJT9-F1
#
_entry.id   AF-A0A8C9SJT9-F1
#
_cell.length_a   1.000
_cell.length_b   1.000
_cell.length_c   1.000
_cell.angle_alpha   90.00
_cell.angle_beta   90.00
_cell.angle_gamma   90.00
#
_symmetry.space_group_name_H-M   'P 1'
#
loop_
_entity.id
_entity.type
_entity.pdbx_description
1 polymer ?
#
loop_
_entity_poly.entity_id
_entity_poly.type
_entity_poly.pdbx_seq_one_letter_code
_entity_poly.pdbx_strand_id
1 'polypeptide(L)'
;PGKSVTGSLICLGIVSNSTTLDTPSPIADSSASPNLLPDTAPIITQPVLEQAADTAPTALDVLQGGGPELSLAELGLGSYTPVGLIQNILEFLHVDIGLPWWGAIVAGTILARCAVFPVIVKGQREAAKLNNVLPEMTKLSNRMNEAKMSGNKFEFSKSYSEMMLFQRKHDVNPLRGFLVPLVQAPVFISFFIALRKMAYLPVPSMQSGGIWWFPDLTAADPFYILPLAVTGTMFAILELGAESGVDNPNLRAMKTVFRIMPFIILPLTINFPTAVFTYWLTSNLFSLGQVALLRHPAVRRKLNIPERIKHPSSALPKNEGFIKSIKTGWKNAQLAQQLEERENRIKNHLDLAAKGPLRQTFTHNPLQQMAASSTTVKAASPKSRLETTGSKKKPWEETIG
;
A
#
# COMPACT_ATOMS: atom_id res chain seq x y z
N PRO A 1 -34.38 21.03 -3.31
CA PRO A 1 -33.82 19.78 -3.87
C PRO A 1 -32.30 19.93 -4.10
N GLY A 2 -31.38 19.58 -3.22
CA GLY A 2 -31.35 18.47 -2.29
C GLY A 2 -30.02 17.73 -2.52
N LYS A 3 -29.14 17.78 -1.50
CA LYS A 3 -28.03 16.85 -1.16
C LYS A 3 -26.57 17.22 -1.50
N SER A 4 -25.76 17.01 -0.46
CA SER A 4 -24.31 16.70 -0.39
C SER A 4 -23.35 17.89 -0.57
N VAL A 5 -22.36 18.14 0.29
CA VAL A 5 -21.49 17.21 1.04
C VAL A 5 -20.97 17.93 2.30
N THR A 6 -21.14 17.34 3.49
CA THR A 6 -20.43 17.78 4.70
C THR A 6 -19.29 16.80 4.97
N GLY A 7 -18.05 17.28 4.81
CA GLY A 7 -16.85 16.55 5.20
C GLY A 7 -16.67 16.64 6.72
N SER A 8 -16.54 15.48 7.38
CA SER A 8 -16.20 15.42 8.80
C SER A 8 -14.74 15.02 8.93
N LEU A 9 -13.90 15.99 9.31
CA LEU A 9 -12.57 15.76 9.87
C LEU A 9 -12.75 15.08 11.24
N ILE A 10 -12.07 13.95 11.47
CA ILE A 10 -11.93 13.35 12.79
C ILE A 10 -10.55 13.77 13.33
N CYS A 11 -10.58 14.70 14.29
CA CYS A 11 -9.43 15.04 15.14
C CYS A 11 -9.20 13.92 16.16
N LEU A 12 -7.96 13.44 16.26
CA LEU A 12 -7.49 12.63 17.39
C LEU A 12 -7.35 13.52 18.63
N GLY A 13 -8.18 13.30 19.64
CA GLY A 13 -8.03 13.86 20.98
C GLY A 13 -7.28 12.88 21.89
N ILE A 14 -6.08 13.27 22.30
CA ILE A 14 -5.29 12.64 23.37
C ILE A 14 -5.90 13.11 24.70
N VAL A 15 -6.29 12.19 25.58
CA VAL A 15 -6.69 12.51 26.96
C VAL A 15 -5.61 12.00 27.91
N SER A 16 -4.96 12.96 28.56
CA SER A 16 -3.99 12.77 29.62
C SER A 16 -4.68 12.58 30.97
N ASN A 17 -4.09 11.70 31.78
CA ASN A 17 -4.47 11.37 33.15
C ASN A 17 -4.14 12.53 34.12
N SER A 18 -5.03 12.85 35.06
CA SER A 18 -4.69 13.70 36.22
C SER A 18 -5.41 13.23 37.49
N THR A 19 -4.59 12.89 38.46
CA THR A 19 -4.84 12.52 39.86
C THR A 19 -5.33 13.71 40.69
N THR A 20 -6.28 13.52 41.60
CA THR A 20 -6.37 14.26 42.89
C THR A 20 -7.15 13.46 43.94
N LEU A 21 -6.56 13.38 45.15
CA LEU A 21 -7.13 12.89 46.40
C LEU A 21 -8.16 13.90 46.97
N ASP A 22 -9.11 13.41 47.78
CA ASP A 22 -9.32 13.87 49.18
C ASP A 22 -10.52 13.18 49.87
N THR A 23 -10.35 12.89 51.16
CA THR A 23 -11.33 12.47 52.21
C THR A 23 -11.20 13.51 53.35
N PRO A 24 -12.03 13.62 54.44
CA PRO A 24 -13.03 12.69 54.99
C PRO A 24 -14.34 13.28 55.60
N SER A 25 -15.27 12.37 55.97
CA SER A 25 -16.25 12.24 57.11
C SER A 25 -16.61 13.47 58.01
N PRO A 26 -17.77 13.55 58.74
CA PRO A 26 -18.28 12.48 59.64
C PRO A 26 -19.78 12.39 60.11
N ILE A 27 -20.10 11.23 60.74
CA ILE A 27 -20.95 10.94 61.93
C ILE A 27 -22.45 11.36 61.99
N ALA A 28 -23.33 10.38 62.26
CA ALA A 28 -24.27 10.39 63.41
C ALA A 28 -25.01 9.04 63.60
N ASP A 29 -25.01 8.59 64.86
CA ASP A 29 -25.57 7.36 65.43
C ASP A 29 -27.11 7.30 65.45
N SER A 30 -27.69 6.10 65.55
CA SER A 30 -28.42 5.68 66.78
C SER A 30 -29.08 4.31 66.66
N SER A 31 -29.01 3.61 67.79
CA SER A 31 -29.44 2.27 68.16
C SER A 31 -30.94 2.10 68.39
N ALA A 32 -31.45 0.85 68.26
CA ALA A 32 -32.16 0.10 69.33
C ALA A 32 -32.94 -1.11 68.77
N SER A 33 -32.65 -2.30 69.32
CA SER A 33 -33.54 -3.50 69.36
C SER A 33 -34.13 -3.59 70.79
N PRO A 34 -34.81 -4.67 71.26
CA PRO A 34 -35.46 -5.83 70.61
C PRO A 34 -36.89 -6.10 71.19
N ASN A 35 -37.61 -7.15 70.75
CA ASN A 35 -38.18 -8.20 71.62
C ASN A 35 -39.29 -9.12 71.02
N LEU A 36 -39.18 -10.41 71.41
CA LEU A 36 -40.20 -11.45 71.67
C LEU A 36 -40.62 -12.48 70.59
N LEU A 37 -40.19 -13.74 70.84
CA LEU A 37 -40.74 -15.06 70.43
C LEU A 37 -41.71 -15.58 71.55
N PRO A 38 -42.40 -16.77 71.55
CA PRO A 38 -42.18 -18.02 70.78
C PRO A 38 -43.41 -18.94 70.40
N ASP A 39 -43.10 -20.09 69.77
CA ASP A 39 -43.79 -21.42 69.64
C ASP A 39 -45.17 -21.56 68.92
N THR A 40 -45.42 -22.49 67.98
CA THR A 40 -45.39 -23.98 68.10
C THR A 40 -45.51 -24.65 66.68
N ALA A 41 -44.92 -25.83 66.48
CA ALA A 41 -44.78 -26.63 65.23
C ALA A 41 -46.01 -27.53 64.85
N PRO A 42 -45.95 -28.53 63.93
CA PRO A 42 -45.45 -28.61 62.53
C PRO A 42 -46.54 -29.14 61.55
N ILE A 43 -46.45 -28.86 60.23
CA ILE A 43 -47.16 -29.67 59.21
C ILE A 43 -46.19 -30.04 58.07
N ILE A 44 -46.13 -31.34 57.84
CA ILE A 44 -45.36 -32.07 56.84
C ILE A 44 -45.99 -31.86 55.45
N THR A 45 -45.19 -31.48 54.45
CA THR A 45 -45.38 -31.85 53.04
C THR A 45 -44.07 -31.57 52.27
N GLN A 46 -43.39 -32.64 51.83
CA GLN A 46 -42.31 -32.64 50.83
C GLN A 46 -42.93 -32.80 49.41
N PRO A 47 -42.18 -32.70 48.28
CA PRO A 47 -40.83 -32.19 48.07
C PRO A 47 -40.76 -31.10 46.96
N VAL A 48 -39.92 -30.07 47.15
CA VAL A 48 -39.51 -29.13 46.08
C VAL A 48 -38.17 -29.62 45.50
N LEU A 49 -38.17 -30.81 44.90
CA LEU A 49 -36.96 -31.34 44.23
C LEU A 49 -37.22 -31.80 42.78
N GLU A 50 -38.36 -31.45 42.20
CA GLU A 50 -38.77 -31.93 40.87
C GLU A 50 -39.11 -30.79 39.88
N GLN A 51 -38.55 -29.59 40.11
CA GLN A 51 -38.64 -28.47 39.16
C GLN A 51 -37.30 -27.80 38.84
N ALA A 52 -36.19 -28.38 39.29
CA ALA A 52 -34.84 -27.88 39.02
C ALA A 52 -34.01 -28.81 38.11
N ALA A 53 -34.63 -29.81 37.47
CA ALA A 53 -33.94 -30.78 36.63
C ALA A 53 -34.08 -30.53 35.11
N ASP A 54 -34.98 -29.65 34.67
CA ASP A 54 -35.30 -29.48 33.23
C ASP A 54 -34.58 -28.31 32.53
N THR A 55 -33.59 -27.68 33.17
CA THR A 55 -32.86 -26.53 32.58
C THR A 55 -31.35 -26.58 32.78
N ALA A 56 -30.78 -27.75 33.08
CA ALA A 56 -29.34 -27.95 32.96
C ALA A 56 -29.06 -28.65 31.62
N PRO A 57 -28.27 -28.06 30.70
CA PRO A 57 -27.85 -28.80 29.52
C PRO A 57 -27.05 -30.00 30.02
N THR A 58 -27.43 -31.18 29.55
CA THR A 58 -26.74 -32.43 29.88
C THR A 58 -25.27 -32.24 29.51
N ALA A 59 -24.33 -32.69 30.34
CA ALA A 59 -22.89 -32.54 30.08
C ALA A 59 -22.45 -33.11 28.70
N LEU A 60 -23.29 -33.95 28.09
CA LEU A 60 -23.15 -34.44 26.72
C LEU A 60 -23.44 -33.35 25.66
N ASP A 61 -24.41 -32.45 25.86
CA ASP A 61 -24.70 -31.32 24.95
C ASP A 61 -23.62 -30.24 25.01
N VAL A 62 -22.97 -30.08 26.18
CA VAL A 62 -21.83 -29.18 26.37
C VAL A 62 -20.58 -29.73 25.68
N LEU A 63 -20.43 -31.06 25.61
CA LEU A 63 -19.36 -31.72 24.85
C LEU A 63 -19.67 -31.79 23.34
N GLN A 64 -20.94 -31.60 22.93
CA GLN A 64 -21.39 -31.59 21.54
C GLN A 64 -21.72 -30.19 20.99
N GLY A 65 -21.48 -29.11 21.74
CA GLY A 65 -21.71 -27.73 21.25
C GLY A 65 -23.18 -27.38 21.01
N GLY A 66 -24.12 -28.05 21.69
CA GLY A 66 -25.57 -27.91 21.48
C GLY A 66 -26.28 -26.87 22.34
N GLY A 67 -25.55 -25.95 22.98
CA GLY A 67 -26.17 -24.81 23.65
C GLY A 67 -26.72 -23.79 22.64
N PRO A 68 -27.72 -22.96 22.98
CA PRO A 68 -28.11 -21.84 22.12
C PRO A 68 -26.90 -20.90 21.96
N GLU A 69 -26.20 -21.04 20.83
CA GLU A 69 -25.08 -20.17 20.49
C GLU A 69 -25.59 -18.73 20.33
N LEU A 70 -25.00 -17.80 21.06
CA LEU A 70 -25.25 -16.37 20.89
C LEU A 70 -24.89 -15.99 19.45
N SER A 71 -25.86 -15.42 18.74
CA SER A 71 -25.64 -15.02 17.35
C SER A 71 -24.60 -13.90 17.29
N LEU A 72 -23.78 -13.87 16.24
CA LEU A 72 -22.79 -12.80 16.08
C LEU A 72 -23.45 -11.41 16.03
N ALA A 73 -24.70 -11.35 15.57
CA ALA A 73 -25.52 -10.14 15.56
C ALA A 73 -25.74 -9.56 16.97
N GLU A 74 -25.92 -10.41 17.99
CA GLU A 74 -26.10 -9.99 19.39
C GLU A 74 -24.82 -9.40 19.99
N LEU A 75 -23.65 -9.84 19.51
CA LEU A 75 -22.34 -9.27 19.86
C LEU A 75 -22.02 -7.99 19.08
N GLY A 76 -22.95 -7.48 18.25
CA GLY A 76 -22.73 -6.32 17.39
C GLY A 76 -21.80 -6.61 16.21
N LEU A 77 -21.58 -7.89 15.88
CA LEU A 77 -20.83 -8.37 14.72
C LEU A 77 -21.80 -8.68 13.56
N GLY A 78 -21.29 -8.91 12.35
CA GLY A 78 -22.15 -9.34 11.22
C GLY A 78 -22.81 -8.25 10.37
N SER A 79 -22.31 -7.02 10.40
CA SER A 79 -22.78 -5.91 9.53
C SER A 79 -22.69 -6.20 8.01
N TYR A 80 -23.44 -5.47 7.18
CA TYR A 80 -23.36 -5.56 5.70
C TYR A 80 -22.06 -5.02 5.07
N THR A 81 -21.01 -4.82 5.88
CA THR A 81 -19.67 -4.45 5.40
C THR A 81 -18.92 -5.70 4.94
N PRO A 82 -17.85 -5.59 4.13
CA PRO A 82 -17.03 -6.74 3.76
C PRO A 82 -16.54 -7.55 4.97
N VAL A 83 -16.26 -6.88 6.09
CA VAL A 83 -15.87 -7.51 7.36
C VAL A 83 -17.02 -8.34 7.93
N GLY A 84 -18.23 -7.77 8.02
CA GLY A 84 -19.37 -8.49 8.58
C GLY A 84 -19.93 -9.57 7.66
N LEU A 85 -19.78 -9.44 6.33
CA LEU A 85 -20.06 -10.54 5.40
C LEU A 85 -19.19 -11.76 5.68
N ILE A 86 -17.90 -11.57 5.97
CA ILE A 86 -17.03 -12.68 6.39
C ILE A 86 -17.50 -13.28 7.71
N GLN A 87 -17.89 -12.46 8.68
CA GLN A 87 -18.41 -12.94 9.98
C GLN A 87 -19.66 -13.81 9.77
N ASN A 88 -20.63 -13.35 8.98
CA ASN A 88 -21.86 -14.08 8.70
C ASN A 88 -21.58 -15.39 7.93
N ILE A 89 -20.62 -15.38 7.00
CA ILE A 89 -20.22 -16.62 6.31
C ILE A 89 -19.58 -17.61 7.30
N LEU A 90 -18.71 -17.14 8.20
CA LEU A 90 -18.07 -18.01 9.19
C LEU A 90 -19.08 -18.57 10.20
N GLU A 91 -20.04 -17.75 10.63
CA GLU A 91 -21.17 -18.18 11.47
C GLU A 91 -22.02 -19.23 10.75
N PHE A 92 -22.40 -18.99 9.49
CA PHE A 92 -23.14 -19.97 8.69
C PHE A 92 -22.38 -21.30 8.55
N LEU A 93 -21.07 -21.25 8.29
CA LEU A 93 -20.23 -22.45 8.22
C LEU A 93 -20.12 -23.17 9.57
N HIS A 94 -20.19 -22.44 10.68
CA HIS A 94 -20.12 -23.03 12.02
C HIS A 94 -21.46 -23.61 12.46
N VAL A 95 -22.52 -22.80 12.41
CA VAL A 95 -23.85 -23.08 12.95
C VAL A 95 -24.66 -23.98 12.01
N ASP A 96 -24.78 -23.62 10.72
CA ASP A 96 -25.66 -24.34 9.79
C ASP A 96 -25.00 -25.60 9.20
N ILE A 97 -23.68 -25.55 8.93
CA ILE A 97 -22.93 -26.71 8.42
C ILE A 97 -22.38 -27.59 9.56
N GLY A 98 -22.24 -27.05 10.77
CA GLY A 98 -21.72 -27.79 11.92
C GLY A 98 -20.19 -27.95 11.91
N LEU A 99 -19.44 -27.07 11.23
CA LEU A 99 -17.97 -27.13 11.28
C LEU A 99 -17.46 -26.52 12.59
N PRO A 100 -16.41 -27.08 13.21
CA PRO A 100 -15.73 -26.37 14.31
C PRO A 100 -15.15 -25.04 13.82
N TRP A 101 -14.99 -24.04 14.69
CA TRP A 101 -14.55 -22.69 14.29
C TRP A 101 -13.26 -22.67 13.48
N TRP A 102 -12.24 -23.46 13.84
CA TRP A 102 -11.03 -23.56 13.02
C TRP A 102 -11.32 -24.06 11.60
N GLY A 103 -12.26 -25.01 11.46
CA GLY A 103 -12.72 -25.58 10.20
C GLY A 103 -13.56 -24.59 9.39
N ALA A 104 -14.43 -23.83 10.04
CA ALA A 104 -15.19 -22.74 9.43
C ALA A 104 -14.25 -21.67 8.85
N ILE A 105 -13.19 -21.29 9.59
CA ILE A 105 -12.14 -20.37 9.10
C ILE A 105 -11.44 -20.94 7.87
N VAL A 106 -11.03 -22.21 7.90
CA VAL A 106 -10.37 -22.88 6.77
C VAL A 106 -11.29 -22.92 5.55
N ALA A 107 -12.53 -23.39 5.71
CA ALA A 107 -13.50 -23.52 4.64
C ALA A 107 -13.88 -22.15 4.04
N GLY A 108 -14.15 -21.15 4.87
CA GLY A 108 -14.44 -19.78 4.44
C GLY A 108 -13.26 -19.17 3.67
N THR A 109 -12.03 -19.44 4.10
CA THR A 109 -10.82 -19.01 3.38
C THR A 109 -10.74 -19.66 2.00
N ILE A 110 -10.92 -20.98 1.92
CA ILE A 110 -10.86 -21.72 0.64
C ILE A 110 -11.95 -21.20 -0.30
N LEU A 111 -13.18 -21.01 0.18
CA LEU A 111 -14.29 -20.47 -0.60
C LEU A 111 -13.95 -19.10 -1.19
N ALA A 112 -13.46 -18.17 -0.37
CA ALA A 112 -13.05 -16.84 -0.81
C ALA A 112 -11.89 -16.92 -1.83
N ARG A 113 -10.92 -17.80 -1.61
CA ARG A 113 -9.80 -18.00 -2.54
C ARG A 113 -10.25 -18.58 -3.88
N CYS A 114 -11.17 -19.53 -3.88
CA CYS A 114 -11.79 -20.07 -5.09
C CYS A 114 -12.57 -19.00 -5.85
N ALA A 115 -13.30 -18.11 -5.15
CA ALA A 115 -14.02 -17.00 -5.79
C ALA A 115 -13.08 -15.99 -6.47
N VAL A 116 -11.91 -15.72 -5.88
CA VAL A 116 -10.90 -14.79 -6.43
C VAL A 116 -10.02 -15.44 -7.51
N PHE A 117 -9.92 -16.78 -7.53
CA PHE A 117 -9.04 -17.52 -8.45
C PHE A 117 -9.18 -17.14 -9.94
N PRO A 118 -10.39 -16.95 -10.52
CA PRO A 118 -10.51 -16.53 -11.92
C PRO A 118 -9.86 -15.16 -12.20
N VAL A 119 -9.91 -14.23 -11.26
CA VAL A 119 -9.25 -12.92 -11.37
C VAL A 119 -7.74 -13.10 -11.36
N ILE A 120 -7.23 -14.01 -10.52
CA ILE A 120 -5.79 -14.32 -10.47
C ILE A 120 -5.31 -14.91 -11.78
N VAL A 121 -6.05 -15.84 -12.38
CA VAL A 121 -5.73 -16.41 -13.71
C VAL A 121 -5.67 -15.33 -14.78
N LYS A 122 -6.63 -14.38 -14.78
CA LYS A 122 -6.59 -13.22 -15.68
C LYS A 122 -5.34 -12.37 -15.44
N GLY A 123 -5.01 -12.06 -14.19
CA GLY A 123 -3.81 -11.31 -13.83
C GLY A 123 -2.52 -11.99 -14.31
N GLN A 124 -2.42 -13.31 -14.15
CA GLN A 124 -1.26 -14.09 -14.63
C GLN A 124 -1.13 -14.05 -16.16
N ARG A 125 -2.24 -14.09 -16.89
CA ARG A 125 -2.24 -13.95 -18.35
C ARG A 125 -1.68 -12.60 -18.78
N GLU A 126 -2.16 -11.52 -18.16
CA GLU A 126 -1.71 -10.16 -18.49
C GLU A 126 -0.25 -9.94 -18.09
N ALA A 127 0.19 -10.51 -16.96
CA ALA A 127 1.60 -10.49 -16.55
C ALA A 127 2.51 -11.22 -17.55
N ALA A 128 2.07 -12.38 -18.08
CA ALA A 128 2.83 -13.12 -19.09
C ALA A 128 2.94 -12.34 -20.42
N LYS A 129 1.83 -11.75 -20.91
CA LYS A 129 1.85 -10.88 -22.10
C LYS A 129 2.81 -9.70 -21.93
N LEU A 130 2.73 -9.02 -20.78
CA LEU A 130 3.59 -7.88 -20.46
C LEU A 130 5.07 -8.28 -20.40
N ASN A 131 5.39 -9.42 -19.77
CA ASN A 131 6.75 -9.93 -19.71
C ASN A 131 7.31 -10.14 -21.13
N ASN A 132 6.52 -10.68 -22.06
CA ASN A 132 6.99 -11.01 -23.40
C ASN A 132 7.39 -9.76 -24.22
N VAL A 133 6.75 -8.62 -23.98
CA VAL A 133 7.07 -7.34 -24.67
C VAL A 133 7.90 -6.38 -23.82
N LEU A 134 8.31 -6.79 -22.61
CA LEU A 134 9.02 -5.94 -21.65
C LEU A 134 10.27 -5.24 -22.24
N PRO A 135 11.15 -5.89 -23.01
CA PRO A 135 12.37 -5.25 -23.52
C PRO A 135 12.06 -4.09 -24.48
N GLU A 136 11.08 -4.28 -25.36
CA GLU A 136 10.65 -3.24 -26.30
C GLU A 136 9.97 -2.09 -25.57
N MET A 137 9.06 -2.40 -24.63
CA MET A 137 8.46 -1.39 -23.76
C MET A 137 9.53 -0.61 -22.99
N THR A 138 10.58 -1.27 -22.51
CA THR A 138 11.69 -0.58 -21.83
C THR A 138 12.43 0.37 -22.76
N LYS A 139 12.72 -0.05 -24.01
CA LYS A 139 13.37 0.82 -25.02
C LYS A 139 12.53 2.05 -25.33
N LEU A 140 11.23 1.89 -25.55
CA LEU A 140 10.33 3.03 -25.79
C LEU A 140 10.24 3.93 -24.56
N SER A 141 10.23 3.37 -23.34
CA SER A 141 10.21 4.15 -22.10
C SER A 141 11.50 4.96 -21.90
N ASN A 142 12.65 4.41 -22.30
CA ASN A 142 13.93 5.10 -22.23
C ASN A 142 13.97 6.26 -23.24
N ARG A 143 13.54 6.05 -24.49
CA ARG A 143 13.42 7.13 -25.49
C ARG A 143 12.48 8.24 -25.01
N MET A 144 11.34 7.88 -24.42
CA MET A 144 10.41 8.85 -23.83
C MET A 144 11.07 9.65 -22.69
N ASN A 145 11.83 9.00 -21.82
CA ASN A 145 12.56 9.67 -20.73
C ASN A 145 13.67 10.58 -21.26
N GLU A 146 14.45 10.14 -22.26
CA GLU A 146 15.47 10.94 -22.93
C GLU A 146 14.85 12.20 -23.57
N ALA A 147 13.74 12.04 -24.29
CA ALA A 147 13.00 13.16 -24.87
C ALA A 147 12.49 14.12 -23.80
N LYS A 148 11.98 13.61 -22.67
CA LYS A 148 11.57 14.43 -21.52
C LYS A 148 12.74 15.25 -20.96
N MET A 149 13.92 14.63 -20.83
CA MET A 149 15.12 15.28 -20.30
C MET A 149 15.73 16.30 -21.26
N SER A 150 15.56 16.10 -22.57
CA SER A 150 16.00 17.05 -23.60
C SER A 150 15.22 18.37 -23.59
N GLY A 151 14.06 18.42 -22.94
CA GLY A 151 13.16 19.58 -22.95
C GLY A 151 12.38 19.76 -24.26
N ASN A 152 12.57 18.89 -25.25
CA ASN A 152 11.84 18.93 -26.51
C ASN A 152 10.42 18.35 -26.35
N LYS A 153 9.42 19.22 -26.21
CA LYS A 153 8.01 18.83 -26.05
C LYS A 153 7.47 18.02 -27.22
N PHE A 154 7.91 18.32 -28.44
CA PHE A 154 7.47 17.61 -29.64
C PHE A 154 7.97 16.16 -29.62
N GLU A 155 9.26 15.96 -29.34
CA GLU A 155 9.82 14.60 -29.23
C GLU A 155 9.23 13.82 -28.06
N PHE A 156 8.96 14.48 -26.93
CA PHE A 156 8.28 13.84 -25.81
C PHE A 156 6.87 13.38 -26.20
N SER A 157 6.07 14.26 -26.82
CA SER A 157 4.71 13.93 -27.27
C SER A 157 4.70 12.79 -28.30
N LYS A 158 5.65 12.82 -29.24
CA LYS A 158 5.84 11.75 -30.23
C LYS A 158 6.21 10.42 -29.55
N SER A 159 7.21 10.42 -28.69
CA SER A 159 7.67 9.22 -27.98
C SER A 159 6.59 8.64 -27.06
N TYR A 160 5.80 9.51 -26.40
CA TYR A 160 4.64 9.10 -25.61
C TYR A 160 3.55 8.45 -26.47
N SER A 161 3.27 9.03 -27.64
CA SER A 161 2.30 8.48 -28.60
C SER A 161 2.76 7.14 -29.16
N GLU A 162 4.04 6.99 -29.49
CA GLU A 162 4.65 5.71 -29.91
C GLU A 162 4.50 4.64 -28.82
N MET A 163 4.77 4.99 -27.56
CA MET A 163 4.57 4.10 -26.42
C MET A 163 3.11 3.65 -26.27
N MET A 164 2.15 4.58 -26.38
CA MET A 164 0.73 4.26 -26.27
C MET A 164 0.23 3.43 -27.45
N LEU A 165 0.70 3.72 -28.66
CA LEU A 165 0.39 2.93 -29.85
C LEU A 165 0.95 1.52 -29.74
N PHE A 166 2.18 1.37 -29.23
CA PHE A 166 2.78 0.07 -28.94
C PHE A 166 1.95 -0.74 -27.95
N GLN A 167 1.58 -0.14 -26.81
CA GLN A 167 0.74 -0.78 -25.80
C GLN A 167 -0.61 -1.23 -26.39
N ARG A 168 -1.25 -0.38 -27.21
CA ARG A 168 -2.51 -0.69 -27.90
C ARG A 168 -2.34 -1.80 -28.94
N LYS A 169 -1.27 -1.77 -29.75
CA LYS A 169 -0.98 -2.76 -30.79
C LYS A 169 -0.75 -4.16 -30.21
N HIS A 170 -0.10 -4.22 -29.05
CA HIS A 170 0.20 -5.49 -28.36
C HIS A 170 -0.85 -5.87 -27.30
N ASP A 171 -1.93 -5.09 -27.14
CA ASP A 171 -2.95 -5.24 -26.07
C ASP A 171 -2.32 -5.50 -24.69
N VAL A 172 -1.31 -4.70 -24.35
CA VAL A 172 -0.65 -4.75 -23.04
C VAL A 172 -0.95 -3.49 -22.26
N ASN A 173 -1.32 -3.67 -20.98
CA ASN A 173 -1.48 -2.56 -20.06
C ASN A 173 -0.81 -2.91 -18.73
N PRO A 174 0.19 -2.14 -18.28
CA PRO A 174 0.90 -2.40 -17.03
C PRO A 174 -0.01 -2.40 -15.80
N LEU A 175 -1.14 -1.68 -15.84
CA LEU A 175 -2.11 -1.61 -14.74
C LEU A 175 -2.91 -2.91 -14.56
N ARG A 176 -3.11 -3.70 -15.63
CA ARG A 176 -3.85 -4.97 -15.54
C ARG A 176 -3.14 -5.99 -14.64
N GLY A 177 -1.81 -5.89 -14.50
CA GLY A 177 -1.03 -6.72 -13.57
C GLY A 177 -1.27 -6.38 -12.10
N PHE A 178 -1.68 -5.14 -11.78
CA PHE A 178 -1.98 -4.71 -10.41
C PHE A 178 -3.39 -5.12 -9.94
N LEU A 179 -4.22 -5.67 -10.83
CA LEU A 179 -5.58 -6.11 -10.49
C LEU A 179 -5.60 -7.17 -9.39
N VAL A 180 -4.61 -8.07 -9.37
CA VAL A 180 -4.56 -9.16 -8.39
C VAL A 180 -4.33 -8.64 -6.96
N PRO A 181 -3.26 -7.86 -6.68
CA PRO A 181 -3.11 -7.22 -5.38
C PRO A 181 -4.30 -6.33 -4.98
N LEU A 182 -4.89 -5.61 -5.95
CA LEU A 182 -6.01 -4.71 -5.69
C LEU A 182 -7.28 -5.43 -5.20
N VAL A 183 -7.52 -6.66 -5.67
CA VAL A 183 -8.64 -7.50 -5.19
C VAL A 183 -8.26 -8.28 -3.94
N GLN A 184 -7.01 -8.75 -3.86
CA GLN A 184 -6.57 -9.60 -2.76
C GLN A 184 -6.38 -8.83 -1.44
N ALA A 185 -5.89 -7.59 -1.49
CA ALA A 185 -5.66 -6.81 -0.27
C ALA A 185 -6.96 -6.49 0.50
N PRO A 186 -8.06 -6.03 -0.14
CA PRO A 186 -9.34 -5.85 0.55
C PRO A 186 -9.90 -7.14 1.16
N VAL A 187 -9.77 -8.28 0.47
CA VAL A 187 -10.20 -9.58 1.01
C VAL A 187 -9.38 -9.95 2.24
N PHE A 188 -8.05 -9.80 2.18
CA PHE A 188 -7.17 -10.04 3.32
C PHE A 188 -7.48 -9.14 4.51
N ILE A 189 -7.62 -7.84 4.28
CA ILE A 189 -7.96 -6.86 5.31
C ILE A 189 -9.33 -7.20 5.93
N SER A 190 -10.30 -7.62 5.13
CA SER A 190 -11.64 -7.97 5.62
C SER A 190 -11.61 -9.18 6.56
N PHE A 191 -10.95 -10.27 6.15
CA PHE A 191 -10.76 -11.45 7.01
C PHE A 191 -9.95 -11.11 8.27
N PHE A 192 -8.86 -10.36 8.12
CA PHE A 192 -8.01 -9.97 9.24
C PHE A 192 -8.78 -9.16 10.29
N ILE A 193 -9.55 -8.16 9.87
CA ILE A 193 -10.37 -7.34 10.78
C ILE A 193 -11.51 -8.18 11.37
N ALA A 194 -12.18 -9.02 10.57
CA ALA A 194 -13.28 -9.87 11.03
C ALA A 194 -12.84 -10.78 12.19
N LEU A 195 -11.75 -11.52 11.98
CA LEU A 195 -11.22 -12.47 12.96
C LEU A 195 -10.65 -11.77 14.20
N ARG A 196 -9.96 -10.63 14.03
CA ARG A 196 -9.53 -9.85 15.20
C ARG A 196 -10.72 -9.31 16.00
N LYS A 197 -11.79 -8.85 15.35
CA LYS A 197 -12.99 -8.40 16.06
C LYS A 197 -13.66 -9.54 16.83
N MET A 198 -13.80 -10.71 16.22
CA MET A 198 -14.36 -11.90 16.88
C MET A 198 -13.49 -12.42 18.02
N ALA A 199 -12.17 -12.23 17.94
CA ALA A 199 -11.25 -12.60 19.01
C ALA A 199 -11.24 -11.57 20.17
N TYR A 200 -11.29 -10.27 19.87
CA TYR A 200 -11.24 -9.22 20.91
C TYR A 200 -12.60 -8.88 21.52
N LEU A 201 -13.70 -9.11 20.80
CA LEU A 201 -15.03 -9.28 21.38
C LEU A 201 -15.25 -10.79 21.44
N PRO A 202 -14.71 -11.48 22.44
CA PRO A 202 -14.52 -12.92 22.41
C PRO A 202 -15.87 -13.61 22.22
N VAL A 203 -16.03 -14.22 21.04
CA VAL A 203 -17.11 -15.16 20.79
C VAL A 203 -16.86 -16.36 21.69
N PRO A 204 -17.74 -16.68 22.67
CA PRO A 204 -17.45 -17.72 23.66
C PRO A 204 -17.11 -19.07 23.05
N SER A 205 -17.83 -19.48 21.99
CA SER A 205 -17.58 -20.75 21.29
C SER A 205 -16.23 -20.81 20.56
N MET A 206 -15.56 -19.67 20.31
CA MET A 206 -14.21 -19.65 19.73
C MET A 206 -13.10 -19.96 20.74
N GLN A 207 -13.34 -19.83 22.04
CA GLN A 207 -12.34 -20.10 23.08
C GLN A 207 -12.00 -21.59 23.22
N SER A 208 -12.92 -22.46 22.80
CA SER A 208 -12.73 -23.91 22.72
C SER A 208 -12.82 -24.45 21.28
N GLY A 209 -12.97 -23.56 20.29
CA GLY A 209 -13.23 -23.90 18.89
C GLY A 209 -11.99 -24.17 18.04
N GLY A 210 -10.81 -24.22 18.63
CA GLY A 210 -9.53 -24.47 17.98
C GLY A 210 -9.20 -25.96 17.80
N ILE A 211 -7.94 -26.26 17.47
CA ILE A 211 -7.48 -27.65 17.24
C ILE A 211 -6.05 -27.85 17.75
N TRP A 212 -5.74 -29.10 18.14
CA TRP A 212 -4.41 -29.55 18.56
C TRP A 212 -3.81 -28.69 19.69
N TRP A 213 -2.75 -27.93 19.41
CA TRP A 213 -2.01 -27.14 20.41
C TRP A 213 -2.57 -25.72 20.61
N PHE A 214 -3.57 -25.32 19.83
CA PHE A 214 -4.23 -24.02 19.93
C PHE A 214 -5.75 -24.21 20.07
N PRO A 215 -6.24 -24.71 21.22
CA PRO A 215 -7.69 -24.88 21.44
C PRO A 215 -8.44 -23.56 21.51
N ASP A 216 -7.78 -22.49 21.97
CA ASP A 216 -8.35 -21.13 22.03
C ASP A 216 -7.96 -20.33 20.78
N LEU A 217 -8.96 -19.98 19.98
CA LEU A 217 -8.79 -19.18 18.76
C LEU A 217 -8.63 -17.67 19.03
N THR A 218 -8.98 -17.22 20.23
CA THR A 218 -8.99 -15.81 20.64
C THR A 218 -7.68 -15.37 21.30
N ALA A 219 -6.94 -16.32 21.89
CA ALA A 219 -5.64 -16.09 22.49
C ALA A 219 -4.48 -16.18 21.47
N ALA A 220 -3.30 -15.70 21.87
CA ALA A 220 -2.06 -15.87 21.10
C ALA A 220 -1.57 -17.34 21.14
N ASP A 221 -0.80 -17.75 20.11
CA ASP A 221 -0.26 -19.11 20.04
C ASP A 221 0.74 -19.36 21.20
N PRO A 222 0.47 -20.32 22.11
CA PRO A 222 1.35 -20.60 23.25
C PRO A 222 2.76 -21.07 22.84
N PHE A 223 2.89 -21.68 21.66
CA PHE A 223 4.13 -22.29 21.18
C PHE A 223 4.75 -21.54 19.99
N TYR A 224 4.13 -20.44 19.55
CA TYR A 224 4.56 -19.63 18.39
C TYR A 224 4.71 -20.42 17.06
N ILE A 225 4.10 -21.61 16.96
CA ILE A 225 4.19 -22.48 15.79
C ILE A 225 3.50 -21.82 14.59
N LEU A 226 2.29 -21.28 14.79
CA LEU A 226 1.49 -20.64 13.74
C LEU A 226 2.15 -19.36 13.18
N PRO A 227 2.62 -18.39 14.00
CA PRO A 227 3.36 -17.22 13.50
C PRO A 227 4.59 -17.59 12.66
N LEU A 228 5.37 -18.59 13.12
CA LEU A 228 6.56 -19.06 12.39
C LEU A 228 6.17 -19.77 11.08
N ALA A 229 5.14 -20.62 11.09
CA ALA A 229 4.64 -21.28 9.90
C ALA A 229 4.10 -20.28 8.86
N VAL A 230 3.36 -19.25 9.30
CA VAL A 230 2.89 -18.17 8.43
C VAL A 230 4.05 -17.40 7.84
N THR A 231 5.06 -17.06 8.63
CA THR A 231 6.26 -16.37 8.15
C THR A 231 7.02 -17.21 7.12
N GLY A 232 7.24 -18.50 7.40
CA GLY A 232 7.90 -19.43 6.49
C GLY A 232 7.12 -19.64 5.20
N THR A 233 5.79 -19.79 5.27
CA THR A 233 4.95 -19.94 4.08
C THR A 233 4.86 -18.64 3.26
N MET A 234 4.82 -17.46 3.89
CA MET A 234 4.94 -16.18 3.17
C MET A 234 6.27 -16.07 2.42
N PHE A 235 7.38 -16.44 3.07
CA PHE A 235 8.69 -16.48 2.44
C PHE A 235 8.71 -17.43 1.24
N ALA A 236 8.15 -18.64 1.39
CA ALA A 236 8.04 -19.62 0.31
C ALA A 236 7.20 -19.10 -0.87
N ILE A 237 6.08 -18.41 -0.61
CA ILE A 237 5.25 -17.78 -1.65
C ILE A 237 6.05 -16.72 -2.41
N LEU A 238 6.83 -15.90 -1.71
CA LEU A 238 7.65 -14.88 -2.36
C LEU A 238 8.73 -15.50 -3.24
N GLU A 239 9.37 -16.59 -2.79
CA GLU A 239 10.42 -17.23 -3.57
C GLU A 239 9.85 -17.94 -4.83
N LEU A 240 8.80 -18.73 -4.66
CA LEU A 240 8.15 -19.48 -5.74
C LEU A 240 7.33 -18.57 -6.67
N GLY A 241 6.70 -17.54 -6.11
CA GLY A 241 5.87 -16.57 -6.83
C GLY A 241 6.70 -15.58 -7.65
N ALA A 242 7.92 -15.23 -7.20
CA ALA A 242 8.81 -14.33 -7.95
C ALA A 242 9.16 -14.86 -9.34
N GLU A 243 9.22 -16.18 -9.53
CA GLU A 243 9.44 -16.80 -10.83
C GLU A 243 8.25 -16.63 -11.80
N SER A 244 7.11 -16.13 -11.32
CA SER A 244 5.90 -15.85 -12.10
C SER A 244 5.77 -14.36 -12.50
N GLY A 245 6.56 -13.47 -11.87
CA GLY A 245 6.51 -12.02 -12.09
C GLY A 245 7.54 -11.51 -13.09
N VAL A 246 7.24 -10.40 -13.79
CA VAL A 246 8.07 -9.74 -14.81
C VAL A 246 9.54 -9.60 -14.36
N ASP A 247 10.50 -10.10 -15.16
CA ASP A 247 11.94 -9.97 -14.85
C ASP A 247 12.42 -8.54 -15.12
N ASN A 248 12.16 -7.63 -14.19
CA ASN A 248 12.69 -6.27 -14.23
C ASN A 248 13.81 -6.11 -13.18
N PRO A 249 14.98 -5.53 -13.53
CA PRO A 249 16.04 -5.20 -12.57
C PRO A 249 15.57 -4.36 -11.37
N ASN A 250 14.67 -3.39 -11.57
CA ASN A 250 14.08 -2.62 -10.47
C ASN A 250 13.23 -3.51 -9.55
N LEU A 251 12.65 -4.59 -10.09
CA LEU A 251 11.93 -5.60 -9.32
C LEU A 251 12.87 -6.49 -8.49
N ARG A 252 14.17 -6.62 -8.81
CA ARG A 252 15.09 -7.43 -8.00
C ARG A 252 15.32 -6.81 -6.63
N ALA A 253 15.55 -5.50 -6.57
CA ALA A 253 15.69 -4.82 -5.29
C ALA A 253 14.38 -4.83 -4.50
N MET A 254 13.25 -4.65 -5.19
CA MET A 254 11.92 -4.80 -4.61
C MET A 254 11.71 -6.22 -4.06
N LYS A 255 12.19 -7.26 -4.75
CA LYS A 255 12.19 -8.66 -4.29
C LYS A 255 13.02 -8.82 -3.01
N THR A 256 14.19 -8.19 -2.91
CA THR A 256 14.99 -8.21 -1.68
C THR A 256 14.25 -7.59 -0.51
N VAL A 257 13.62 -6.42 -0.71
CA VAL A 257 12.82 -5.76 0.33
C VAL A 257 11.65 -6.66 0.76
N PHE A 258 10.91 -7.22 -0.20
CA PHE A 258 9.80 -8.14 0.11
C PHE A 258 10.27 -9.42 0.80
N ARG A 259 11.48 -9.93 0.51
CA ARG A 259 12.02 -11.12 1.18
C ARG A 259 12.26 -10.89 2.68
N ILE A 260 12.63 -9.67 3.06
CA ILE A 260 12.89 -9.31 4.47
C ILE A 260 11.57 -8.99 5.20
N MET A 261 10.56 -8.51 4.48
CA MET A 261 9.29 -8.04 5.05
C MET A 261 8.58 -9.05 6.00
N PRO A 262 8.46 -10.37 5.70
CA PRO A 262 7.85 -11.32 6.63
C PRO A 262 8.54 -11.36 8.01
N PHE A 263 9.87 -11.25 8.04
CA PHE A 263 10.64 -11.26 9.29
C PHE A 263 10.46 -9.98 10.11
N ILE A 264 10.23 -8.84 9.45
CA ILE A 264 9.90 -7.57 10.11
C ILE A 264 8.49 -7.61 10.71
N ILE A 265 7.54 -8.25 10.01
CA ILE A 265 6.13 -8.35 10.45
C ILE A 265 5.98 -9.35 11.61
N LEU A 266 6.82 -10.37 11.71
CA LEU A 266 6.75 -11.39 12.75
C LEU A 266 6.67 -10.81 14.18
N PRO A 267 7.62 -10.01 14.69
CA PRO A 267 7.55 -9.48 16.06
C PRO A 267 6.33 -8.56 16.29
N LEU A 268 5.81 -7.92 15.24
CA LEU A 268 4.62 -7.06 15.33
C LEU A 268 3.33 -7.86 15.47
N THR A 269 3.31 -9.08 14.94
CA THR A 269 2.09 -9.91 14.84
C THR A 269 2.10 -11.11 15.76
N ILE A 270 3.23 -11.44 16.39
CA ILE A 270 3.43 -12.66 17.19
C ILE A 270 2.41 -12.86 18.32
N ASN A 271 1.86 -11.77 18.87
CA ASN A 271 0.85 -11.79 19.94
C ASN A 271 -0.59 -11.72 19.43
N PHE A 272 -0.82 -11.86 18.12
CA PHE A 272 -2.17 -11.84 17.57
C PHE A 272 -2.91 -13.16 17.82
N PRO A 273 -4.26 -13.12 17.85
CA PRO A 273 -5.08 -14.31 18.04
C PRO A 273 -4.78 -15.42 17.03
N THR A 274 -4.79 -16.68 17.46
CA THR A 274 -4.53 -17.84 16.60
C THR A 274 -5.57 -17.99 15.48
N ALA A 275 -6.79 -17.45 15.63
CA ALA A 275 -7.79 -17.33 14.55
C ALA A 275 -7.21 -16.63 13.31
N VAL A 276 -6.49 -15.52 13.51
CA VAL A 276 -5.89 -14.72 12.43
C VAL A 276 -4.82 -15.54 11.72
N PHE A 277 -3.98 -16.25 12.47
CA PHE A 277 -2.93 -17.08 11.89
C PHE A 277 -3.47 -18.34 11.22
N THR A 278 -4.58 -18.92 11.70
CA THR A 278 -5.27 -20.05 11.06
C THR A 278 -5.74 -19.66 9.67
N TYR A 279 -6.39 -18.49 9.56
CA TYR A 279 -6.73 -17.89 8.28
C TYR A 279 -5.49 -17.67 7.41
N TRP A 280 -4.47 -16.99 7.95
CA TRP A 280 -3.31 -16.59 7.16
C TRP A 280 -2.52 -17.80 6.64
N LEU A 281 -2.34 -18.83 7.48
CA LEU A 281 -1.69 -20.07 7.10
C LEU A 281 -2.46 -20.78 5.99
N THR A 282 -3.76 -20.95 6.15
CA THR A 282 -4.62 -21.58 5.13
C THR A 282 -4.56 -20.82 3.80
N SER A 283 -4.65 -19.50 3.88
CA SER A 283 -4.55 -18.57 2.75
C SER A 283 -3.18 -18.72 2.05
N ASN A 284 -2.10 -18.86 2.81
CA ASN A 284 -0.76 -19.07 2.26
C ASN A 284 -0.61 -20.45 1.61
N LEU A 285 -1.07 -21.52 2.25
CA LEU A 285 -1.04 -22.88 1.70
C LEU A 285 -1.84 -22.95 0.39
N PHE A 286 -3.01 -22.31 0.34
CA PHE A 286 -3.76 -22.16 -0.91
C PHE A 286 -2.94 -21.43 -1.97
N SER A 287 -2.29 -20.30 -1.63
CA SER A 287 -1.41 -19.59 -2.57
C SER A 287 -0.29 -20.48 -3.10
N LEU A 288 0.35 -21.28 -2.26
CA LEU A 288 1.42 -22.21 -2.66
C LEU A 288 0.89 -23.28 -3.62
N GLY A 289 -0.24 -23.91 -3.28
CA GLY A 289 -0.92 -24.86 -4.15
C GLY A 289 -1.30 -24.23 -5.48
N GLN A 290 -1.81 -23.00 -5.46
CA GLN A 290 -2.15 -22.22 -6.65
C GLN A 290 -0.92 -21.94 -7.51
N VAL A 291 0.21 -21.55 -6.92
CA VAL A 291 1.48 -21.32 -7.64
C VAL A 291 1.96 -22.62 -8.28
N ALA A 292 1.94 -23.74 -7.56
CA ALA A 292 2.28 -25.05 -8.10
C ALA A 292 1.36 -25.44 -9.28
N LEU A 293 0.05 -25.23 -9.13
CA LEU A 293 -0.95 -25.52 -10.15
C LEU A 293 -0.76 -24.67 -11.42
N LEU A 294 -0.54 -23.36 -11.29
CA LEU A 294 -0.37 -22.43 -12.41
C LEU A 294 1.04 -22.47 -13.03
N ARG A 295 1.99 -23.15 -12.38
CA ARG A 295 3.29 -23.51 -12.97
C ARG A 295 3.21 -24.70 -13.91
N HIS A 296 2.27 -25.62 -13.68
CA HIS A 296 2.15 -26.82 -14.47
C HIS A 296 1.78 -26.51 -15.95
N PRO A 297 2.59 -26.94 -16.94
CA PRO A 297 2.39 -26.57 -18.35
C PRO A 297 1.00 -26.94 -18.91
N ALA A 298 0.48 -28.11 -18.53
CA ALA A 298 -0.83 -28.57 -18.99
C ALA A 298 -1.97 -27.65 -18.49
N VAL A 299 -1.86 -27.14 -17.26
CA VAL A 299 -2.85 -26.24 -16.68
C VAL A 299 -2.77 -24.87 -17.35
N ARG A 300 -1.54 -24.37 -17.58
CA ARG A 300 -1.33 -23.12 -18.32
C ARG A 300 -1.95 -23.17 -19.71
N ARG A 301 -1.80 -24.29 -20.42
CA ARG A 301 -2.41 -24.52 -21.74
C ARG A 301 -3.94 -24.51 -21.65
N LYS A 302 -4.52 -25.26 -20.71
CA LYS A 302 -5.99 -25.29 -20.50
C LYS A 302 -6.57 -23.91 -20.15
N LEU A 303 -5.84 -23.13 -19.35
CA LEU A 303 -6.23 -21.78 -18.94
C LEU A 303 -5.80 -20.69 -19.91
N ASN A 304 -5.25 -21.05 -21.09
CA ASN A 304 -4.75 -20.14 -22.13
C ASN A 304 -3.80 -19.05 -21.59
N ILE A 305 -2.92 -19.41 -20.65
CA ILE A 305 -1.89 -18.52 -20.11
C ILE A 305 -0.67 -18.57 -21.06
N PRO A 306 -0.25 -17.45 -21.67
CA PRO A 306 0.91 -17.42 -22.56
C PRO A 306 2.16 -17.96 -21.89
N GLU A 307 3.02 -18.58 -22.69
CA GLU A 307 4.36 -18.92 -22.24
C GLU A 307 5.18 -17.66 -22.02
N ARG A 308 5.98 -17.70 -20.96
CA ARG A 308 6.81 -16.59 -20.55
C ARG A 308 8.15 -16.70 -21.27
N ILE A 309 8.45 -15.74 -22.13
CA ILE A 309 9.76 -15.64 -22.79
C ILE A 309 10.79 -15.20 -21.75
N LYS A 310 11.86 -15.99 -21.61
CA LYS A 310 13.03 -15.62 -20.81
C LYS A 310 13.90 -14.69 -21.64
N HIS A 311 13.95 -13.41 -21.27
CA HIS A 311 14.78 -12.43 -21.96
C HIS A 311 16.22 -12.53 -21.47
N PRO A 312 17.24 -12.41 -22.37
CA PRO A 312 18.62 -12.37 -21.95
C PRO A 312 18.88 -11.13 -21.06
N SER A 313 19.74 -11.26 -20.06
CA SER A 313 20.05 -10.19 -19.10
C SER A 313 20.53 -8.88 -19.74
N SER A 314 21.04 -8.93 -20.99
CA SER A 314 21.46 -7.77 -21.78
C SER A 314 20.32 -6.97 -22.41
N ALA A 315 19.16 -7.59 -22.63
CA ALA A 315 17.97 -6.95 -23.19
C ALA A 315 17.09 -6.26 -22.14
N LEU A 316 17.36 -6.54 -20.86
CA LEU A 316 16.71 -5.92 -19.72
C LEU A 316 17.43 -4.62 -19.34
N PRO A 317 16.75 -3.65 -18.72
CA PRO A 317 17.39 -2.40 -18.29
C PRO A 317 18.61 -2.70 -17.40
N LYS A 318 19.67 -1.89 -17.45
CA LYS A 318 20.81 -2.11 -16.55
C LYS A 318 20.35 -1.93 -15.10
N ASN A 319 20.79 -2.84 -14.22
CA ASN A 319 20.47 -2.81 -12.80
C ASN A 319 21.25 -1.66 -12.13
N GLU A 320 20.73 -0.44 -12.23
CA GLU A 320 21.17 0.62 -11.34
C GLU A 320 20.59 0.30 -9.96
N GLY A 321 21.43 0.00 -8.97
CA GLY A 321 20.95 -0.38 -7.64
C GLY A 321 19.86 0.58 -7.13
N PHE A 322 18.85 0.06 -6.43
CA PHE A 322 17.62 0.78 -6.07
C PHE A 322 17.80 2.18 -5.48
N ILE A 323 18.83 2.37 -4.65
CA ILE A 323 19.16 3.68 -4.08
C ILE A 323 19.58 4.67 -5.17
N LYS A 324 20.38 4.20 -6.15
CA LYS A 324 20.80 4.99 -7.31
C LYS A 324 19.60 5.32 -8.18
N SER A 325 18.69 4.36 -8.45
CA SER A 325 17.50 4.63 -9.25
C SER A 325 16.57 5.66 -8.58
N ILE A 326 16.39 5.60 -7.25
CA ILE A 326 15.63 6.61 -6.50
C ILE A 326 16.31 7.97 -6.59
N LYS A 327 17.63 8.03 -6.35
CA LYS A 327 18.39 9.29 -6.41
C LYS A 327 18.36 9.91 -7.81
N THR A 328 18.49 9.10 -8.86
CA THR A 328 18.37 9.55 -10.25
C THR A 328 16.95 10.02 -10.55
N GLY A 329 15.93 9.30 -10.09
CA GLY A 329 14.52 9.70 -10.23
C GLY A 329 14.23 11.06 -9.58
N TRP A 330 14.74 11.28 -8.36
CA TRP A 330 14.56 12.56 -7.66
C TRP A 330 15.29 13.71 -8.36
N LYS A 331 16.53 13.49 -8.83
CA LYS A 331 17.27 14.47 -9.64
C LYS A 331 16.55 14.81 -10.94
N ASN A 332 16.01 13.81 -11.64
CA ASN A 332 15.28 14.02 -12.89
C ASN A 332 13.96 14.77 -12.65
N ALA A 333 13.26 14.48 -11.55
CA ALA A 333 12.07 15.22 -11.16
C ALA A 333 12.39 16.67 -10.81
N GLN A 334 13.47 16.91 -10.06
CA GLN A 334 13.94 18.25 -9.74
C GLN A 334 14.34 19.02 -11.00
N LEU A 335 15.04 18.38 -11.95
CA LEU A 335 15.38 19.01 -13.23
C LEU A 335 14.13 19.34 -14.06
N ALA A 336 13.17 18.41 -14.13
CA ALA A 336 11.91 18.65 -14.83
C ALA A 336 11.14 19.84 -14.22
N GLN A 337 11.09 19.92 -12.89
CA GLN A 337 10.48 21.05 -12.19
C GLN A 337 11.21 22.37 -12.47
N GLN A 338 12.55 22.36 -12.47
CA GLN A 338 13.35 23.55 -12.83
C GLN A 338 13.10 24.01 -14.27
N LEU A 339 12.96 23.08 -15.22
CA LEU A 339 12.62 23.39 -16.60
C LEU A 339 11.23 24.01 -16.71
N GLU A 340 10.24 23.48 -15.99
CA GLU A 340 8.88 23.99 -15.95
C GLU A 340 8.81 25.39 -15.31
N GLU A 341 9.50 25.62 -14.18
CA GLU A 341 9.60 26.94 -13.56
C GLU A 341 10.26 27.97 -14.49
N ARG A 342 11.31 27.56 -15.22
CA ARG A 342 11.95 28.42 -16.21
C ARG A 342 10.99 28.78 -17.34
N GLU A 343 10.23 27.82 -17.84
CA GLU A 343 9.22 28.06 -18.88
C GLU A 343 8.12 29.00 -18.37
N ASN A 344 7.64 28.79 -17.14
CA ASN A 344 6.61 29.64 -16.53
C ASN A 344 7.12 31.07 -16.33
N ARG A 345 8.38 31.25 -15.90
CA ARG A 345 9.03 32.57 -15.82
C ARG A 345 9.15 33.25 -17.18
N ILE A 346 9.48 32.51 -18.24
CA ILE A 346 9.57 33.06 -19.61
C ILE A 346 8.19 33.47 -20.12
N LYS A 347 7.17 32.65 -19.91
CA LYS A 347 5.78 32.97 -20.28
C LYS A 347 5.26 34.20 -19.55
N ASN A 348 5.55 34.31 -18.26
CA ASN A 348 5.10 35.40 -17.41
C ASN A 348 6.13 36.55 -17.34
N HIS A 349 7.14 36.60 -18.21
CA HIS A 349 8.22 37.58 -18.09
C HIS A 349 7.73 39.03 -18.23
N LEU A 350 6.67 39.26 -19.03
CA LEU A 350 6.04 40.57 -19.18
C LEU A 350 5.39 41.04 -17.88
N ASP A 351 4.65 40.16 -17.22
CA ASP A 351 4.04 40.45 -15.91
C ASP A 351 5.11 40.65 -14.83
N LEU A 352 6.18 39.84 -14.87
CA LEU A 352 7.33 40.01 -13.98
C LEU A 352 8.03 41.36 -14.20
N ALA A 353 8.20 41.78 -15.45
CA ALA A 353 8.81 43.06 -15.80
C ALA A 353 7.94 44.25 -15.35
N ALA A 354 6.61 44.13 -15.46
CA ALA A 354 5.66 45.15 -15.03
C ALA A 354 5.63 45.33 -13.49
N LYS A 355 5.83 44.25 -12.73
CA LYS A 355 5.89 44.27 -11.25
C LYS A 355 7.24 44.72 -10.69
N GLY A 356 8.27 44.80 -11.53
CA GLY A 356 9.61 45.22 -11.12
C GLY A 356 9.69 46.72 -10.84
N PRO A 357 10.63 47.18 -9.99
CA PRO A 357 10.87 48.60 -9.78
C PRO A 357 11.37 49.25 -11.08
N LEU A 358 10.89 50.46 -11.37
CA LEU A 358 11.35 51.25 -12.52
C LEU A 358 12.86 51.51 -12.41
N ARG A 359 13.60 51.18 -13.48
CA ARG A 359 15.04 51.45 -13.57
C ARG A 359 15.27 52.68 -14.45
N GLN A 360 16.14 53.59 -14.00
CA GLN A 360 16.57 54.72 -14.82
C GLN A 360 17.35 54.20 -16.04
N THR A 361 17.02 54.71 -17.22
CA THR A 361 17.72 54.39 -18.47
C THR A 361 18.23 55.69 -19.09
N PHE A 362 19.39 55.66 -19.72
CA PHE A 362 19.99 56.84 -20.37
C PHE A 362 19.61 56.89 -21.85
N THR A 363 19.36 58.09 -22.38
CA THR A 363 18.97 58.32 -23.78
C THR A 363 20.06 57.89 -24.77
N HIS A 364 21.33 57.96 -24.37
CA HIS A 364 22.47 57.54 -25.17
C HIS A 364 23.30 56.52 -24.39
N ASN A 365 24.01 55.64 -25.10
CA ASN A 365 24.88 54.64 -24.48
C ASN A 365 26.03 55.32 -23.74
N PRO A 366 26.02 55.36 -22.39
CA PRO A 366 27.03 56.10 -21.63
C PRO A 366 28.43 55.48 -21.79
N LEU A 367 28.52 54.18 -22.10
CA LEU A 367 29.78 53.47 -22.26
C LEU A 367 30.49 53.82 -23.59
N GLN A 368 29.73 54.16 -24.64
CA GLN A 368 30.33 54.59 -25.92
C GLN A 368 30.92 56.00 -25.84
N GLN A 369 30.26 56.91 -25.10
CA GLN A 369 30.82 58.25 -24.87
C GLN A 369 32.11 58.20 -24.04
N MET A 370 32.20 57.31 -23.06
CA MET A 370 33.43 57.10 -22.28
C MET A 370 34.56 56.47 -23.11
N ALA A 371 34.25 55.56 -24.04
CA ALA A 371 35.25 55.01 -24.95
C ALA A 371 35.78 56.06 -25.95
N ALA A 372 34.88 56.89 -26.49
CA ALA A 372 35.25 57.98 -27.39
C ALA A 372 36.08 59.08 -26.67
N SER A 373 35.75 59.40 -25.42
CA SER A 373 36.51 60.37 -24.61
C SER A 373 37.86 59.83 -24.13
N SER A 374 37.99 58.52 -23.86
CA SER A 374 39.28 57.90 -23.51
C SER A 374 40.32 57.95 -24.64
N THR A 375 39.87 58.02 -25.90
CA THR A 375 40.75 58.14 -27.08
C THR A 375 41.23 59.58 -27.28
N THR A 376 40.53 60.58 -26.73
CA THR A 376 40.83 62.00 -26.91
C THR A 376 41.72 62.61 -25.81
N VAL A 377 41.95 61.90 -24.69
CA VAL A 377 42.68 62.44 -23.53
C VAL A 377 44.19 62.14 -23.56
N LYS A 378 44.72 61.41 -24.56
CA LYS A 378 46.16 61.08 -24.65
C LYS A 378 47.03 62.06 -25.46
N ALA A 379 46.56 63.26 -25.80
CA ALA A 379 47.35 64.19 -26.62
C ALA A 379 47.20 65.69 -26.23
N ALA A 380 48.06 66.15 -25.30
CA ALA A 380 48.64 67.50 -25.20
C ALA A 380 49.54 67.56 -23.94
N SER A 381 50.83 67.96 -23.89
CA SER A 381 51.93 68.43 -24.78
C SER A 381 53.19 68.60 -23.86
N PRO A 382 54.45 68.92 -24.26
CA PRO A 382 54.86 69.67 -25.46
C PRO A 382 56.14 69.22 -26.23
N LYS A 383 56.22 69.65 -27.50
CA LYS A 383 57.41 69.93 -28.33
C LYS A 383 58.60 68.96 -28.32
N SER A 384 58.74 68.17 -29.40
CA SER A 384 59.93 68.22 -30.28
C SER A 384 59.67 67.56 -31.65
N ARG A 385 59.95 68.34 -32.70
CA ARG A 385 60.65 67.98 -33.94
C ARG A 385 60.15 66.78 -34.78
N LEU A 386 59.55 67.13 -35.93
CA LEU A 386 59.78 66.60 -37.28
C LEU A 386 59.63 65.08 -37.49
N GLU A 387 58.51 64.65 -38.08
CA GLU A 387 58.52 63.90 -39.36
C GLU A 387 57.08 63.71 -39.87
N THR A 388 56.79 64.37 -40.99
CA THR A 388 55.60 64.19 -41.79
C THR A 388 55.76 62.97 -42.70
N THR A 389 54.96 61.92 -42.50
CA THR A 389 54.54 61.04 -43.59
C THR A 389 53.04 60.80 -43.48
N GLY A 390 52.29 61.74 -44.05
CA GLY A 390 50.95 61.43 -44.53
C GLY A 390 51.06 60.61 -45.80
N SER A 391 50.31 59.53 -45.90
CA SER A 391 49.86 59.05 -47.21
C SER A 391 48.44 58.53 -47.09
N LYS A 392 47.51 59.36 -47.58
CA LYS A 392 46.19 58.93 -48.03
C LYS A 392 46.44 58.04 -49.24
N LYS A 393 46.33 56.72 -49.07
CA LYS A 393 46.33 55.78 -50.19
C LYS A 393 45.18 56.17 -51.13
N LYS A 394 45.56 56.68 -52.30
CA LYS A 394 44.65 57.07 -53.38
C LYS A 394 44.38 55.79 -54.20
N PRO A 395 43.11 55.42 -54.41
CA PRO A 395 42.71 54.08 -54.88
C PRO A 395 42.99 53.78 -56.36
N TRP A 396 43.85 54.55 -57.03
CA TRP A 396 44.18 54.38 -58.45
C TRP A 396 45.62 53.88 -58.71
N GLU A 397 46.42 53.64 -57.67
CA GLU A 397 47.75 53.03 -57.81
C GLU A 397 47.71 51.50 -58.05
N GLU A 398 46.53 50.87 -58.02
CA GLU A 398 46.38 49.41 -58.29
C GLU A 398 45.90 49.09 -59.72
N THR A 399 45.81 50.07 -60.63
CA THR A 399 45.28 49.84 -62.00
C THR A 399 46.12 50.37 -63.16
N ILE A 400 47.28 50.99 -62.93
CA ILE A 400 48.22 51.31 -64.02
C ILE A 400 49.64 50.85 -63.64
N GLY A 401 49.99 49.67 -64.16
CA GLY A 401 51.36 49.16 -64.33
C GLY A 401 52.05 48.69 -63.06
#